data_AF-A0A3C2EB52-F1
#
_entry.id   AF-A0A3C2EB52-F1
#
_cell.length_a   1.000
_cell.length_b   1.000
_cell.length_c   1.000
_cell.angle_alpha   90.00
_cell.angle_beta   90.00
_cell.angle_gamma   90.00
#
_symmetry.space_group_name_H-M   'P 1'
#
loop_
_entity.id
_entity.type
_entity.pdbx_description
1 polymer ?
#
loop_
_entity_poly.entity_id
_entity_poly.type
_entity_poly.pdbx_seq_one_letter_code
_entity_poly.pdbx_strand_id
1 'polypeptide(L)'
;MKKDNSNNVWIGELDLKRDPEFMENASNEFKDTPLFEMLGEEGVLTNQKSSRRDFLKFLGFGVGAAVVAAGCEIPVKKAIPYVIRPEEIVPGLATYYASSFVRSGDYCSILVKTRDGRPIKIEGNESSEVTFGGTSARAQAEVLNLYNTNRNKSPLKKEGDAYKQISWKELDDEVMKGLKNGGSIRLVSHTNMSPSSSKLHSEFAASFADAKIVYYDPVSYAAVLRANELTVGQRALPEYRFELADLIVSFNADFLGTWGSPIENAHRFMKNRKPDDPKNAKMSRLVQFESHMSLTGSNADNRILVKPSEQSSAAVALYNKVASLKGAGKIKALPLNEKAKKAI
;
A
#
# COMPACT_ATOMS: atom_id res chain seq x y z
N MET A 1 -40.64 -10.43 17.26
CA MET A 1 -40.23 -9.56 18.39
C MET A 1 -40.63 -8.14 18.07
N LYS A 2 -41.37 -7.49 18.97
CA LYS A 2 -41.75 -6.07 18.86
C LYS A 2 -41.38 -5.37 20.17
N LYS A 3 -40.95 -4.13 20.08
CA LYS A 3 -40.53 -3.33 21.21
C LYS A 3 -41.78 -2.82 21.94
N ASP A 4 -41.93 -3.14 23.23
CA ASP A 4 -43.00 -2.56 24.04
C ASP A 4 -42.63 -1.11 24.41
N ASN A 5 -43.57 -0.20 24.15
CA ASN A 5 -43.38 1.25 24.25
C ASN A 5 -43.31 1.76 25.70
N SER A 6 -43.58 0.91 26.69
CA SER A 6 -43.60 1.33 28.09
C SER A 6 -42.24 1.16 28.80
N ASN A 7 -41.46 0.10 28.49
CA ASN A 7 -40.23 -0.22 29.23
C ASN A 7 -39.00 -0.55 28.36
N ASN A 8 -39.03 -0.32 27.04
CA ASN A 8 -37.88 -0.53 26.14
C ASN A 8 -37.27 -1.94 26.18
N VAL A 9 -38.01 -2.95 26.65
CA VAL A 9 -37.60 -4.35 26.63
C VAL A 9 -38.12 -5.02 25.35
N TRP A 10 -37.30 -5.88 24.74
CA TRP A 10 -37.70 -6.67 23.59
C TRP A 10 -38.55 -7.84 24.05
N ILE A 11 -39.80 -7.87 23.61
CA ILE A 11 -40.73 -8.94 23.98
C ILE A 11 -41.06 -9.82 22.76
N GLY A 12 -41.23 -11.12 23.02
CA GLY A 12 -41.69 -12.10 22.05
C GLY A 12 -43.11 -11.76 21.56
N GLU A 13 -43.48 -12.25 20.38
CA GLU A 13 -44.82 -11.94 19.83
C GLU A 13 -45.95 -12.59 20.62
N LEU A 14 -45.73 -13.79 21.16
CA LEU A 14 -46.68 -14.52 22.00
C LEU A 14 -46.88 -13.83 23.37
N ASP A 15 -45.80 -13.30 23.93
CA ASP A 15 -45.80 -12.54 25.19
C ASP A 15 -46.55 -11.20 25.03
N LEU A 16 -46.30 -10.48 23.94
CA LEU A 16 -47.00 -9.23 23.61
C LEU A 16 -48.52 -9.42 23.46
N LYS A 17 -48.94 -10.56 22.90
CA LYS A 17 -50.36 -10.90 22.71
C LYS A 17 -50.99 -11.55 23.95
N ARG A 18 -50.21 -11.79 25.01
CA ARG A 18 -50.62 -12.51 26.23
C ARG A 18 -51.34 -13.82 25.90
N ASP A 19 -50.71 -14.62 25.03
CA ASP A 19 -51.25 -15.92 24.62
C ASP A 19 -51.43 -16.84 25.85
N PRO A 20 -52.58 -17.51 26.04
CA PRO A 20 -52.87 -18.28 27.26
C PRO A 20 -51.88 -19.42 27.53
N GLU A 21 -51.47 -20.13 26.47
CA GLU A 21 -50.57 -21.29 26.57
C GLU A 21 -49.12 -20.84 26.86
N PHE A 22 -48.72 -19.71 26.28
CA PHE A 22 -47.44 -19.08 26.57
C PHE A 22 -47.38 -18.56 28.02
N MET A 23 -48.43 -17.90 28.50
CA MET A 23 -48.49 -17.38 29.87
C MET A 23 -48.48 -18.49 30.92
N GLU A 24 -49.15 -19.62 30.66
CA GLU A 24 -49.12 -20.79 31.52
C GLU A 24 -47.72 -21.39 31.60
N ASN A 25 -47.06 -21.60 30.45
CA ASN A 25 -45.70 -22.14 30.38
C ASN A 25 -44.65 -21.20 31.00
N ALA A 26 -44.73 -19.89 30.74
CA ALA A 26 -43.85 -18.89 31.35
C ALA A 26 -44.02 -18.85 32.87
N SER A 27 -45.24 -19.02 33.37
CA SER A 27 -45.50 -19.12 34.81
C SER A 27 -44.97 -20.42 35.43
N ASN A 28 -44.78 -21.47 34.64
CA ASN A 28 -44.28 -22.77 35.09
C ASN A 28 -42.76 -22.91 35.00
N GLU A 29 -42.07 -22.01 34.28
CA GLU A 29 -40.63 -22.07 34.02
C GLU A 29 -39.77 -21.98 35.30
N PHE A 30 -40.30 -21.37 36.37
CA PHE A 30 -39.60 -21.17 37.64
C PHE A 30 -40.36 -21.68 38.88
N LYS A 31 -41.52 -22.34 38.73
CA LYS A 31 -42.36 -22.78 39.87
C LYS A 31 -41.68 -23.81 40.77
N ASP A 32 -40.76 -24.60 40.23
CA ASP A 32 -40.08 -25.69 40.97
C ASP A 32 -38.61 -25.37 41.30
N THR A 33 -38.16 -24.13 41.13
CA THR A 33 -36.87 -23.72 41.70
C THR A 33 -37.12 -23.17 43.11
N PRO A 34 -36.74 -23.89 44.19
CA PRO A 34 -36.89 -23.40 45.57
C PRO A 34 -36.00 -22.18 45.87
N LEU A 35 -35.31 -21.66 44.85
CA LEU A 35 -34.16 -20.78 44.96
C LEU A 35 -34.58 -19.35 45.34
N PHE A 36 -35.70 -18.85 44.82
CA PHE A 36 -36.09 -17.46 45.09
C PHE A 36 -36.73 -17.33 46.49
N GLU A 37 -37.51 -18.32 46.92
CA GLU A 37 -38.07 -18.38 48.29
C GLU A 37 -36.98 -18.65 49.34
N MET A 38 -35.98 -19.51 49.07
CA MET A 38 -34.90 -19.80 50.03
C MET A 38 -33.82 -18.72 50.13
N LEU A 39 -33.65 -17.84 49.13
CA LEU A 39 -32.65 -16.75 49.16
C LEU A 39 -33.15 -15.50 49.89
N GLY A 40 -34.47 -15.35 50.09
CA GLY A 40 -35.07 -14.21 50.80
C GLY A 40 -35.18 -14.40 52.32
N GLU A 41 -35.12 -15.63 52.82
CA GLU A 41 -35.14 -15.92 54.25
C GLU A 41 -33.74 -16.25 54.77
N GLU A 42 -33.14 -15.34 55.54
CA GLU A 42 -31.84 -15.53 56.21
C GLU A 42 -31.78 -16.76 57.14
N GLY A 43 -32.92 -17.41 57.44
CA GLY A 43 -33.03 -18.57 58.35
C GLY A 43 -32.82 -19.96 57.73
N VAL A 44 -32.71 -20.07 56.40
CA VAL A 44 -32.67 -21.38 55.72
C VAL A 44 -31.31 -22.10 55.88
N LEU A 45 -30.23 -21.37 56.16
CA LEU A 45 -28.90 -21.96 56.36
C LEU A 45 -28.75 -22.67 57.72
N THR A 46 -29.60 -22.36 58.70
CA THR A 46 -29.40 -22.83 60.08
C THR A 46 -30.10 -24.14 60.44
N ASN A 47 -31.11 -24.60 59.67
CA ASN A 47 -31.98 -25.69 60.13
C ASN A 47 -32.24 -26.86 59.17
N GLN A 48 -31.43 -27.04 58.12
CA GLN A 48 -31.44 -28.29 57.36
C GLN A 48 -30.07 -28.95 57.30
N LYS A 49 -30.06 -30.29 57.48
CA LYS A 49 -28.89 -31.16 57.20
C LYS A 49 -28.57 -31.06 55.71
N SER A 50 -27.79 -30.06 55.31
CA SER A 50 -27.44 -29.83 53.92
C SER A 50 -26.47 -30.92 53.45
N SER A 51 -26.79 -31.55 52.32
CA SER A 51 -25.88 -32.50 51.69
C SER A 51 -24.76 -31.75 50.96
N ARG A 52 -23.57 -32.34 50.83
CA ARG A 52 -22.43 -31.77 50.07
C ARG A 52 -22.84 -31.35 48.64
N ARG A 53 -23.82 -32.03 48.06
CA ARG A 53 -24.38 -31.74 46.74
C ARG A 53 -25.18 -30.45 46.70
N ASP A 54 -25.94 -30.15 47.75
CA ASP A 54 -26.78 -28.94 47.79
C ASP A 54 -25.94 -27.69 48.06
N PHE A 55 -24.87 -27.82 48.83
CA PHE A 55 -23.83 -26.78 48.96
C PHE A 55 -23.14 -26.48 47.61
N LEU A 56 -22.74 -27.51 46.86
CA LEU A 56 -22.12 -27.32 45.54
C LEU A 56 -23.08 -26.71 44.51
N LYS A 57 -24.38 -27.01 44.59
CA LYS A 57 -25.40 -26.31 43.78
C LYS A 57 -25.46 -24.83 44.16
N PHE A 58 -25.57 -24.51 45.45
CA PHE A 58 -25.66 -23.12 45.91
C PHE A 58 -24.42 -22.30 45.54
N LEU A 59 -23.23 -22.87 45.71
CA LEU A 59 -21.96 -22.22 45.37
C LEU A 59 -21.76 -22.11 43.86
N GLY A 60 -22.13 -23.16 43.10
CA GLY A 60 -22.07 -23.17 41.63
C GLY A 60 -23.03 -22.15 40.99
N PHE A 61 -24.27 -22.04 41.49
CA PHE A 61 -25.24 -21.07 40.98
C PHE A 61 -24.96 -19.63 41.48
N GLY A 62 -24.53 -19.46 42.73
CA GLY A 62 -24.21 -18.14 43.30
C GLY A 62 -22.96 -17.50 42.68
N VAL A 63 -21.89 -18.28 42.45
CA VAL A 63 -20.68 -17.78 41.77
C VAL A 63 -20.93 -17.60 40.27
N GLY A 64 -21.71 -18.47 39.63
CA GLY A 64 -22.06 -18.37 38.21
C GLY A 64 -22.85 -17.11 37.88
N ALA A 65 -23.86 -16.76 38.69
CA ALA A 65 -24.68 -15.56 38.46
C ALA A 65 -23.89 -14.25 38.70
N ALA A 66 -23.03 -14.20 39.72
CA ALA A 66 -22.20 -13.04 40.01
C ALA A 66 -21.14 -12.79 38.92
N VAL A 67 -20.53 -13.85 38.38
CA VAL A 67 -19.55 -13.74 37.28
C VAL A 67 -20.20 -13.29 35.97
N VAL A 68 -21.43 -13.73 35.68
CA VAL A 68 -22.17 -13.28 34.49
C VAL A 68 -22.64 -11.82 34.62
N ALA A 69 -23.04 -11.39 35.83
CA ALA A 69 -23.43 -10.01 36.10
C ALA A 69 -22.22 -9.04 36.11
N ALA A 70 -21.10 -9.43 36.72
CA ALA A 70 -19.88 -8.61 36.78
C ALA A 70 -19.03 -8.69 35.48
N GLY A 71 -19.15 -9.77 34.70
CA GLY A 71 -18.44 -9.96 33.43
C GLY A 71 -19.07 -9.25 32.22
N CYS A 72 -20.25 -8.63 32.40
CA CYS A 72 -21.01 -7.92 31.37
C CYS A 72 -20.95 -6.38 31.51
N GLU A 73 -19.85 -5.83 32.02
CA GLU A 73 -19.60 -4.38 31.85
C GLU A 73 -19.32 -4.08 30.38
N ILE A 74 -20.37 -3.76 29.63
CA ILE A 74 -20.23 -3.29 28.25
C ILE A 74 -19.52 -1.92 28.31
N PRO A 75 -18.32 -1.78 27.71
CA PRO A 75 -17.58 -0.54 27.77
C PRO A 75 -18.41 0.58 27.12
N VAL A 76 -18.60 1.69 27.84
CA VAL A 76 -19.32 2.86 27.33
C VAL A 76 -18.54 3.46 26.15
N LYS A 77 -19.06 3.30 24.93
CA LYS A 77 -18.49 3.89 23.72
C LYS A 77 -18.94 5.33 23.57
N LYS A 78 -18.00 6.27 23.55
CA LYS A 78 -18.26 7.71 23.36
C LYS A 78 -18.25 8.07 21.87
N ALA A 79 -19.22 8.89 21.44
CA ALA A 79 -19.22 9.52 20.12
C ALA A 79 -18.89 11.00 20.30
N ILE A 80 -17.77 11.47 19.72
CA ILE A 80 -17.30 12.85 19.85
C ILE A 80 -17.56 13.56 18.52
N PRO A 81 -18.47 14.56 18.45
CA PRO A 81 -18.70 15.33 17.24
C PRO A 81 -17.59 16.37 17.00
N TYR A 82 -17.53 16.90 15.79
CA TYR A 82 -16.68 18.05 15.47
C TYR A 82 -17.11 19.27 16.29
N VAL A 83 -16.12 20.01 16.83
CA VAL A 83 -16.35 21.32 17.46
C VAL A 83 -16.75 22.35 16.40
N ILE A 84 -15.98 22.40 15.30
CA ILE A 84 -16.29 23.16 14.10
C ILE A 84 -16.22 22.17 12.95
N ARG A 85 -17.35 21.91 12.29
CA ARG A 85 -17.42 20.94 11.20
C ARG A 85 -17.00 21.61 9.89
N PRO A 86 -15.99 21.08 9.17
CA PRO A 86 -15.72 21.50 7.80
C PRO A 86 -16.91 21.19 6.89
N GLU A 87 -17.23 22.08 5.96
CA GLU A 87 -18.37 21.90 5.04
C GLU A 87 -18.20 20.69 4.11
N GLU A 88 -16.96 20.38 3.75
CA GLU A 88 -16.61 19.30 2.82
C GLU A 88 -16.72 17.89 3.44
N ILE A 89 -16.85 17.79 4.78
CA ILE A 89 -16.83 16.51 5.49
C ILE A 89 -18.21 16.21 6.08
N VAL A 90 -18.86 15.19 5.50
CA VAL A 90 -20.05 14.57 6.08
C VAL A 90 -19.62 13.30 6.83
N PRO A 91 -19.77 13.24 8.17
CA PRO A 91 -19.33 12.08 8.95
C PRO A 91 -19.93 10.78 8.44
N GLY A 92 -19.08 9.77 8.26
CA GLY A 92 -19.47 8.45 7.76
C GLY A 92 -19.51 8.32 6.22
N LEU A 93 -19.46 9.41 5.47
CA LEU A 93 -19.26 9.38 4.02
C LEU A 93 -17.78 9.47 3.67
N ALA A 94 -17.35 8.67 2.71
CA ALA A 94 -15.99 8.74 2.21
C ALA A 94 -15.85 9.88 1.20
N THR A 95 -14.73 10.60 1.29
CA THR A 95 -14.34 11.64 0.31
C THR A 95 -13.06 11.22 -0.39
N TYR A 96 -12.86 11.70 -1.62
CA TYR A 96 -11.71 11.36 -2.45
C TYR A 96 -10.94 12.63 -2.79
N TYR A 97 -9.63 12.62 -2.53
CA TYR A 97 -8.74 13.73 -2.86
C TYR A 97 -7.79 13.33 -3.97
N ALA A 98 -7.69 14.15 -5.02
CA ALA A 98 -6.69 13.97 -6.07
C ALA A 98 -5.31 14.33 -5.54
N SER A 99 -4.37 13.40 -5.70
CA SER A 99 -2.99 13.55 -5.24
C SER A 99 -2.02 12.81 -6.17
N SER A 100 -0.74 12.85 -5.84
CA SER A 100 0.31 12.12 -6.54
C SER A 100 1.19 11.36 -5.57
N PHE A 101 1.59 10.16 -5.95
CA PHE A 101 2.63 9.40 -5.30
C PHE A 101 3.93 9.57 -6.09
N VAL A 102 5.00 9.97 -5.40
CA VAL A 102 6.35 10.10 -5.98
C VAL A 102 7.35 9.53 -4.99
N ARG A 103 8.06 8.46 -5.36
CA ARG A 103 9.11 7.88 -4.50
C ARG A 103 10.19 7.18 -5.32
N SER A 104 11.44 7.63 -5.19
CA SER A 104 12.61 7.02 -5.84
C SER A 104 12.43 6.79 -7.34
N GLY A 105 11.78 7.74 -8.02
CA GLY A 105 11.47 7.67 -9.45
C GLY A 105 10.21 6.88 -9.82
N ASP A 106 9.50 6.26 -8.88
CA ASP A 106 8.14 5.74 -9.10
C ASP A 106 7.14 6.89 -9.02
N TYR A 107 6.22 6.96 -9.96
CA TYR A 107 5.16 7.97 -10.04
C TYR A 107 3.80 7.31 -10.25
N CYS A 108 2.81 7.73 -9.48
CA CYS A 108 1.41 7.41 -9.75
C CYS A 108 0.51 8.62 -9.53
N SER A 109 -0.40 8.88 -10.47
CA SER A 109 -1.54 9.76 -10.21
C SER A 109 -2.60 8.99 -9.43
N ILE A 110 -2.98 9.49 -8.26
CA ILE A 110 -3.77 8.75 -7.27
C ILE A 110 -4.97 9.54 -6.76
N LEU A 111 -5.97 8.81 -6.30
CA LEU A 111 -7.12 9.29 -5.54
C LEU A 111 -7.03 8.72 -4.13
N VAL A 112 -6.94 9.59 -3.13
CA VAL A 112 -6.87 9.19 -1.72
C VAL A 112 -8.28 9.18 -1.15
N LYS A 113 -8.80 7.99 -0.86
CA LYS A 113 -10.06 7.82 -0.13
C LYS A 113 -9.81 8.15 1.34
N THR A 114 -10.54 9.11 1.87
CA THR A 114 -10.50 9.49 3.27
C THR A 114 -11.84 9.27 3.95
N ARG A 115 -11.81 9.03 5.26
CA ARG A 115 -12.98 8.99 6.13
C ARG A 115 -12.75 9.94 7.28
N ASP A 116 -13.61 10.93 7.42
CA ASP A 116 -13.51 11.98 8.46
C ASP A 116 -12.12 12.65 8.47
N GLY A 117 -11.52 12.86 7.28
CA GLY A 117 -10.20 13.45 7.10
C GLY A 117 -9.01 12.48 7.25
N ARG A 118 -9.25 11.20 7.54
CA ARG A 118 -8.18 10.19 7.65
C ARG A 118 -8.07 9.38 6.35
N PRO A 119 -6.92 9.36 5.66
CA PRO A 119 -6.68 8.46 4.53
C PRO A 119 -6.90 7.00 4.90
N ILE A 120 -7.65 6.24 4.13
CA ILE A 120 -7.91 4.82 4.41
C ILE A 120 -7.55 3.91 3.24
N LYS A 121 -7.48 4.46 2.02
CA LYS A 121 -7.17 3.71 0.81
C LYS A 121 -6.65 4.66 -0.25
N ILE A 122 -5.72 4.17 -1.07
CA ILE A 122 -5.26 4.83 -2.28
C ILE A 122 -5.87 4.09 -3.47
N GLU A 123 -6.41 4.82 -4.42
CA GLU A 123 -6.88 4.33 -5.72
C GLU A 123 -6.15 5.07 -6.83
N GLY A 124 -6.19 4.55 -8.06
CA GLY A 124 -5.60 5.25 -9.19
C GLY A 124 -6.53 6.32 -9.71
N ASN A 125 -5.96 7.40 -10.25
CA ASN A 125 -6.74 8.44 -10.89
C ASN A 125 -7.03 8.05 -12.35
N GLU A 126 -8.29 7.76 -12.66
CA GLU A 126 -8.74 7.38 -14.01
C GLU A 126 -8.55 8.49 -15.04
N SER A 127 -8.54 9.77 -14.61
CA SER A 127 -8.28 10.91 -15.49
C SER A 127 -6.80 11.09 -15.84
N SER A 128 -5.91 10.25 -15.32
CA SER A 128 -4.47 10.30 -15.60
C SER A 128 -4.14 9.71 -16.96
N GLU A 129 -3.57 10.51 -17.86
CA GLU A 129 -3.05 10.04 -19.15
C GLU A 129 -1.72 9.26 -19.02
N VAL A 130 -1.10 9.26 -17.84
CA VAL A 130 0.16 8.55 -17.60
C VAL A 130 -0.11 7.16 -17.02
N THR A 131 -0.93 7.09 -15.98
CA THR A 131 -1.18 5.85 -15.24
C THR A 131 -2.52 5.19 -15.56
N PHE A 132 -3.43 5.85 -16.27
CA PHE A 132 -4.70 5.30 -16.73
C PHE A 132 -5.52 4.62 -15.62
N GLY A 133 -5.59 5.24 -14.43
CA GLY A 133 -6.27 4.64 -13.26
C GLY A 133 -5.51 3.51 -12.55
N GLY A 134 -4.30 3.17 -13.01
CA GLY A 134 -3.43 2.18 -12.37
C GLY A 134 -2.70 2.73 -11.13
N THR A 135 -2.31 1.83 -10.23
CA THR A 135 -1.48 2.11 -9.05
C THR A 135 -0.40 1.06 -8.88
N SER A 136 0.71 1.42 -8.23
CA SER A 136 1.75 0.45 -7.86
C SER A 136 1.45 -0.16 -6.49
N ALA A 137 1.99 -1.36 -6.23
CA ALA A 137 1.92 -1.98 -4.92
C ALA A 137 2.56 -1.10 -3.83
N ARG A 138 3.60 -0.33 -4.18
CA ARG A 138 4.25 0.63 -3.28
C ARG A 138 3.30 1.77 -2.94
N ALA A 139 2.66 2.37 -3.94
CA ALA A 139 1.67 3.43 -3.74
C ALA A 139 0.53 2.96 -2.82
N GLN A 140 0.02 1.74 -3.05
CA GLN A 140 -1.02 1.15 -2.19
C GLN A 140 -0.57 0.95 -0.73
N ALA A 141 0.70 0.59 -0.51
CA ALA A 141 1.27 0.37 0.81
C ALA A 141 1.56 1.67 1.59
N GLU A 142 1.56 2.84 0.96
CA GLU A 142 1.85 4.10 1.64
C GLU A 142 0.81 4.46 2.72
N VAL A 143 -0.42 3.93 2.63
CA VAL A 143 -1.39 4.08 3.73
C VAL A 143 -0.86 3.46 5.01
N LEU A 144 -0.23 2.27 4.92
CA LEU A 144 0.38 1.61 6.08
C LEU A 144 1.62 2.35 6.55
N ASN A 145 2.42 2.89 5.62
CA ASN A 145 3.57 3.71 5.97
C ASN A 145 3.14 4.96 6.75
N LEU A 146 2.06 5.64 6.34
CA LEU A 146 1.50 6.79 7.04
C LEU A 146 1.12 6.47 8.49
N TYR A 147 0.49 5.32 8.74
CA TYR A 147 0.05 4.89 10.06
C TYR A 147 1.07 4.05 10.85
N ASN A 148 2.32 3.99 10.38
CA ASN A 148 3.37 3.25 11.08
C ASN A 148 3.72 3.93 12.42
N THR A 149 3.61 3.18 13.52
CA THR A 149 3.88 3.64 14.89
C THR A 149 5.37 3.94 15.15
N ASN A 150 6.27 3.35 14.35
CA ASN A 150 7.72 3.53 14.45
C ASN A 150 8.24 4.78 13.73
N ARG A 151 7.35 5.63 13.18
CA ARG A 151 7.77 6.90 12.57
C ARG A 151 8.34 7.85 13.62
N ASN A 152 9.33 8.63 13.21
CA ASN A 152 9.87 9.71 14.03
C ASN A 152 8.76 10.75 14.29
N LYS A 153 8.39 10.91 15.56
CA LYS A 153 7.36 11.86 16.02
C LYS A 153 7.90 13.28 16.17
N SER A 154 9.21 13.40 16.41
CA SER A 154 9.93 14.65 16.60
C SER A 154 11.33 14.54 15.98
N PRO A 155 11.98 15.66 15.65
CA PRO A 155 13.39 15.68 15.28
C PRO A 155 14.28 15.08 16.37
N LEU A 156 15.39 14.47 15.94
CA LEU A 156 16.34 13.81 16.82
C LEU A 156 17.75 14.38 16.58
N LYS A 157 18.47 14.66 17.67
CA LYS A 157 19.88 15.06 17.64
C LYS A 157 20.73 13.97 18.27
N LYS A 158 21.87 13.65 17.66
CA LYS A 158 22.82 12.69 18.22
C LYS A 158 23.60 13.35 19.37
N GLU A 159 23.63 12.71 20.52
CA GLU A 159 24.41 13.09 21.70
C GLU A 159 25.15 11.84 22.20
N GLY A 160 26.48 11.78 21.99
CA GLY A 160 27.26 10.56 22.23
C GLY A 160 26.78 9.39 21.38
N ASP A 161 26.40 8.29 22.03
CA ASP A 161 25.86 7.09 21.38
C ASP A 161 24.32 7.07 21.30
N ALA A 162 23.64 8.08 21.83
CA ALA A 162 22.18 8.15 21.89
C ALA A 162 21.62 9.25 20.97
N TYR A 163 20.32 9.13 20.66
CA TYR A 163 19.54 10.17 20.00
C TYR A 163 18.56 10.80 20.98
N LYS A 164 18.60 12.12 21.12
CA LYS A 164 17.71 12.90 21.97
C LYS A 164 16.69 13.65 21.12
N GLN A 165 15.44 13.72 21.60
CA GLN A 165 14.41 14.53 20.96
C GLN A 165 14.69 16.02 21.16
N ILE A 166 14.57 16.78 20.08
CA ILE A 166 14.68 18.25 20.08
C ILE A 166 13.43 18.85 19.43
N SER A 167 13.21 20.14 19.66
CA SER A 167 12.16 20.91 18.98
C SER A 167 12.53 21.25 17.54
N TRP A 168 11.52 21.56 16.72
CA TRP A 168 11.73 22.04 15.35
C TRP A 168 12.54 23.34 15.30
N LYS A 169 12.33 24.25 16.26
CA LYS A 169 13.08 25.51 16.35
C LYS A 169 14.57 25.26 16.60
N GLU A 170 14.91 24.35 17.52
CA GLU A 170 16.30 23.99 17.79
C GLU A 170 16.96 23.33 16.57
N LEU A 171 16.20 22.51 15.81
CA LEU A 171 16.70 21.94 14.56
C LEU A 171 17.02 23.05 13.54
N ASP A 172 16.10 24.00 13.34
CA ASP A 172 16.28 25.10 12.41
C ASP A 172 17.50 25.96 12.78
N ASP A 173 17.65 26.30 14.06
CA ASP A 173 18.79 27.09 14.56
C ASP A 173 20.14 26.38 14.32
N GLU A 174 20.20 25.07 14.55
CA GLU A 174 21.40 24.25 14.32
C GLU A 174 21.74 24.13 12.83
N VAL A 175 20.74 23.86 11.98
CA VAL A 175 20.92 23.78 10.52
C VAL A 175 21.40 25.13 9.98
N MET A 176 20.77 26.23 10.40
CA MET A 176 21.16 27.57 9.96
C MET A 176 22.56 27.95 10.42
N LYS A 177 22.96 27.56 11.64
CA LYS A 177 24.33 27.73 12.12
C LYS A 177 25.32 26.93 11.27
N GLY A 178 25.00 25.67 10.96
CA GLY A 178 25.82 24.81 10.10
C GLY A 178 26.00 25.38 8.69
N LEU A 179 24.93 25.91 8.09
CA LEU A 179 24.97 26.53 6.76
C LEU A 179 25.81 27.83 6.72
N LYS A 180 25.85 28.60 7.81
CA LYS A 180 26.61 29.86 7.92
C LYS A 180 28.10 29.67 8.20
N ASN A 181 28.50 28.55 8.80
CA ASN A 181 29.87 28.32 9.26
C ASN A 181 30.90 28.13 8.13
N GLY A 182 30.47 28.09 6.86
CA GLY A 182 31.34 27.87 5.71
C GLY A 182 31.80 26.41 5.59
N GLY A 183 31.81 25.87 4.38
CA GLY A 183 32.22 24.50 4.09
C GLY A 183 31.45 23.87 2.93
N SER A 184 31.78 22.62 2.62
CA SER A 184 31.11 21.87 1.56
C SER A 184 29.73 21.39 1.98
N ILE A 185 28.70 21.95 1.36
CA ILE A 185 27.31 21.62 1.61
C ILE A 185 26.85 20.61 0.54
N ARG A 186 26.30 19.47 0.96
CA ARG A 186 25.76 18.46 0.04
C ARG A 186 24.31 18.15 0.42
N LEU A 187 23.38 18.47 -0.47
CA LEU A 187 22.00 18.04 -0.36
C LEU A 187 21.86 16.71 -1.11
N VAL A 188 21.65 15.63 -0.37
CA VAL A 188 21.43 14.31 -0.95
C VAL A 188 19.93 14.06 -1.05
N SER A 189 19.44 13.79 -2.26
CA SER A 189 18.03 13.51 -2.51
C SER A 189 17.87 12.37 -3.51
N HIS A 190 16.68 11.78 -3.57
CA HIS A 190 16.31 10.89 -4.67
C HIS A 190 15.98 11.70 -5.93
N THR A 191 15.86 11.04 -7.09
CA THR A 191 15.41 11.71 -8.33
C THR A 191 14.17 12.57 -8.07
N ASN A 192 14.31 13.86 -8.35
CA ASN A 192 13.25 14.83 -8.15
C ASN A 192 12.38 14.96 -9.41
N MET A 193 11.09 14.69 -9.26
CA MET A 193 10.08 14.82 -10.31
C MET A 193 9.15 16.05 -10.12
N SER A 194 9.48 16.94 -9.19
CA SER A 194 8.70 18.15 -8.89
C SER A 194 9.38 19.42 -9.45
N PRO A 195 8.66 20.21 -10.27
CA PRO A 195 9.15 21.52 -10.72
C PRO A 195 9.40 22.50 -9.56
N SER A 196 8.53 22.51 -8.54
CA SER A 196 8.68 23.40 -7.38
C SER A 196 9.91 23.02 -6.55
N SER A 197 10.14 21.73 -6.30
CA SER A 197 11.34 21.26 -5.61
C SER A 197 12.59 21.51 -6.44
N SER A 198 12.51 21.45 -7.77
CA SER A 198 13.65 21.75 -8.66
C SER A 198 14.04 23.22 -8.60
N LYS A 199 13.04 24.10 -8.52
CA LYS A 199 13.24 25.53 -8.29
C LYS A 199 13.88 25.77 -6.91
N LEU A 200 13.34 25.17 -5.85
CA LEU A 200 13.89 25.29 -4.48
C LEU A 200 15.34 24.81 -4.40
N HIS A 201 15.64 23.68 -5.04
CA HIS A 201 17.00 23.14 -5.18
C HIS A 201 17.94 24.15 -5.86
N SER A 202 17.49 24.79 -6.93
CA SER A 202 18.28 25.78 -7.66
C SER A 202 18.51 27.04 -6.80
N GLU A 203 17.49 27.52 -6.10
CA GLU A 203 17.57 28.66 -5.18
C GLU A 203 18.50 28.37 -3.99
N PHE A 204 18.43 27.15 -3.44
CA PHE A 204 19.34 26.70 -2.38
C PHE A 204 20.79 26.67 -2.87
N ALA A 205 21.06 26.10 -4.05
CA ALA A 205 22.40 26.06 -4.63
C ALA A 205 22.95 27.46 -4.95
N ALA A 206 22.09 28.40 -5.36
CA ALA A 206 22.48 29.79 -5.60
C ALA A 206 22.80 30.56 -4.31
N SER A 207 22.17 30.18 -3.19
CA SER A 207 22.34 30.86 -1.90
C SER A 207 23.66 30.51 -1.20
N PHE A 208 24.29 29.40 -1.56
CA PHE A 208 25.50 28.90 -0.91
C PHE A 208 26.55 28.45 -1.94
N ALA A 209 27.70 29.12 -2.00
CA ALA A 209 28.68 28.96 -3.07
C ALA A 209 29.25 27.53 -3.26
N ASP A 210 29.39 26.73 -2.19
CA ASP A 210 29.80 25.32 -2.27
C ASP A 210 28.65 24.35 -1.93
N ALA A 211 27.40 24.74 -2.18
CA ALA A 211 26.28 23.80 -2.15
C ALA A 211 26.22 23.00 -3.46
N LYS A 212 26.19 21.67 -3.34
CA LYS A 212 25.92 20.77 -4.46
C LYS A 212 24.76 19.86 -4.14
N ILE A 213 23.90 19.65 -5.12
CA ILE A 213 22.79 18.73 -5.04
C ILE A 213 23.22 17.42 -5.66
N VAL A 214 23.11 16.35 -4.89
CA VAL A 214 23.50 15.00 -5.29
C VAL A 214 22.25 14.14 -5.32
N TYR A 215 21.91 13.65 -6.51
CA TYR A 215 20.83 12.69 -6.67
C TYR A 215 21.36 11.27 -6.54
N TYR A 216 20.80 10.51 -5.60
CA TYR A 216 21.16 9.13 -5.36
C TYR A 216 19.90 8.25 -5.36
N ASP A 217 19.86 7.33 -6.31
CA ASP A 217 18.85 6.28 -6.37
C ASP A 217 19.51 4.91 -6.20
N PRO A 218 19.10 4.10 -5.20
CA PRO A 218 19.65 2.77 -5.00
C PRO A 218 19.51 1.87 -6.24
N VAL A 219 18.40 2.02 -6.96
CA VAL A 219 18.18 1.41 -8.27
C VAL A 219 18.23 2.53 -9.30
N SER A 220 19.36 2.67 -9.96
CA SER A 220 19.63 3.84 -10.82
C SER A 220 19.35 3.56 -12.30
N TYR A 221 18.92 4.61 -13.00
CA TYR A 221 18.84 4.65 -14.46
C TYR A 221 20.04 5.35 -15.13
N ALA A 222 21.16 5.50 -14.40
CA ALA A 222 22.31 6.28 -14.87
C ALA A 222 22.89 5.76 -16.20
N ALA A 223 22.90 4.44 -16.41
CA ALA A 223 23.41 3.84 -17.63
C ALA A 223 22.60 4.21 -18.88
N VAL A 224 21.26 4.11 -18.82
CA VAL A 224 20.39 4.48 -19.96
C VAL A 224 20.39 5.99 -20.19
N LEU A 225 20.40 6.78 -19.11
CA LEU A 225 20.49 8.25 -19.20
C LEU A 225 21.78 8.69 -19.91
N ARG A 226 22.93 8.11 -19.54
CA ARG A 226 24.22 8.39 -20.18
C ARG A 226 24.27 7.85 -21.61
N ALA A 227 23.69 6.68 -21.88
CA ALA A 227 23.63 6.14 -23.22
C ALA A 227 22.85 7.09 -24.15
N ASN A 228 21.70 7.59 -23.71
CA ASN A 228 20.90 8.55 -24.49
C ASN A 228 21.60 9.91 -24.65
N GLU A 229 22.32 10.38 -23.64
CA GLU A 229 23.14 11.58 -23.77
C GLU A 229 24.20 11.43 -24.88
N LEU A 230 24.84 10.26 -24.97
CA LEU A 230 25.86 9.98 -25.98
C LEU A 230 25.29 9.72 -27.38
N THR A 231 24.08 9.16 -27.50
CA THR A 231 23.50 8.74 -28.78
C THR A 231 22.52 9.73 -29.38
N VAL A 232 21.71 10.40 -28.54
CA VAL A 232 20.66 11.34 -28.96
C VAL A 232 20.88 12.76 -28.42
N GLY A 233 21.95 13.01 -27.66
CA GLY A 233 22.28 14.33 -27.11
C GLY A 233 21.39 14.76 -25.94
N GLN A 234 20.56 13.86 -25.39
CA GLN A 234 19.64 14.17 -24.30
C GLN A 234 19.76 13.16 -23.16
N ARG A 235 19.99 13.66 -21.95
CA ARG A 235 20.03 12.86 -20.72
C ARG A 235 18.63 12.63 -20.16
N ALA A 236 17.83 11.84 -20.88
CA ALA A 236 16.43 11.55 -20.54
C ALA A 236 16.10 10.06 -20.67
N LEU A 237 15.06 9.61 -19.99
CA LEU A 237 14.48 8.29 -20.23
C LEU A 237 13.61 8.34 -21.48
N PRO A 238 13.70 7.34 -22.38
CA PRO A 238 12.84 7.28 -23.54
C PRO A 238 11.45 6.77 -23.13
N GLU A 239 10.43 7.32 -23.77
CA GLU A 239 9.06 6.82 -23.67
C GLU A 239 8.86 5.70 -24.70
N TYR A 240 8.37 4.54 -24.24
CA TYR A 240 8.09 3.42 -25.12
C TYR A 240 6.58 3.35 -25.40
N ARG A 241 6.22 3.37 -26.70
CA ARG A 241 4.85 3.21 -27.18
C ARG A 241 4.57 1.76 -27.58
N PHE A 242 4.45 0.89 -26.57
CA PHE A 242 4.23 -0.55 -26.75
C PHE A 242 2.95 -0.88 -27.53
N GLU A 243 1.94 -0.01 -27.45
CA GLU A 243 0.69 -0.09 -28.19
C GLU A 243 0.84 0.11 -29.69
N LEU A 244 2.01 0.58 -30.16
CA LEU A 244 2.31 0.73 -31.59
C LEU A 244 3.27 -0.35 -32.10
N ALA A 245 3.67 -1.31 -31.27
CA ALA A 245 4.66 -2.32 -31.61
C ALA A 245 4.01 -3.67 -31.96
N ASP A 246 4.31 -4.21 -33.14
CA ASP A 246 3.96 -5.59 -33.53
C ASP A 246 4.93 -6.62 -32.94
N LEU A 247 6.19 -6.22 -32.74
CA LEU A 247 7.25 -7.07 -32.20
C LEU A 247 8.07 -6.26 -31.19
N ILE A 248 8.17 -6.81 -29.98
CA ILE A 248 8.96 -6.27 -28.88
C ILE A 248 10.08 -7.25 -28.59
N VAL A 249 11.32 -6.80 -28.73
CA VAL A 249 12.51 -7.55 -28.33
C VAL A 249 13.15 -6.83 -27.15
N SER A 250 13.10 -7.47 -25.99
CA SER A 250 13.51 -6.87 -24.72
C SER A 250 14.73 -7.60 -24.15
N PHE A 251 15.73 -6.83 -23.73
CA PHE A 251 16.97 -7.32 -23.13
C PHE A 251 17.03 -6.91 -21.66
N ASN A 252 16.68 -7.84 -20.78
CA ASN A 252 16.74 -7.72 -19.33
C ASN A 252 16.02 -6.48 -18.79
N ALA A 253 15.01 -6.02 -19.52
CA ALA A 253 14.09 -4.97 -19.09
C ALA A 253 12.82 -5.64 -18.58
N ASP A 254 12.53 -5.46 -17.29
CA ASP A 254 11.30 -5.92 -16.67
C ASP A 254 10.24 -4.81 -16.68
N PHE A 255 9.84 -4.39 -17.88
CA PHE A 255 8.96 -3.22 -18.08
C PHE A 255 7.53 -3.43 -17.58
N LEU A 256 7.10 -4.66 -17.31
CA LEU A 256 5.81 -4.94 -16.64
C LEU A 256 5.90 -4.94 -15.12
N GLY A 257 7.10 -5.08 -14.56
CA GLY A 257 7.29 -5.26 -13.11
C GLY A 257 7.98 -4.07 -12.44
N THR A 258 9.25 -3.85 -12.78
CA THR A 258 10.14 -2.98 -11.99
C THR A 258 10.86 -1.89 -12.78
N TRP A 259 10.88 -2.00 -14.12
CA TRP A 259 11.65 -1.10 -14.97
C TRP A 259 10.80 0.01 -15.60
N GLY A 260 11.32 1.23 -15.55
CA GLY A 260 10.66 2.43 -16.07
C GLY A 260 9.40 2.76 -15.29
N SER A 261 8.29 2.90 -16.01
CA SER A 261 6.94 3.09 -15.48
C SER A 261 6.10 1.82 -15.73
N PRO A 262 6.12 0.82 -14.81
CA PRO A 262 5.46 -0.46 -15.05
C PRO A 262 3.95 -0.34 -15.29
N ILE A 263 3.30 0.64 -14.64
CA ILE A 263 1.86 0.88 -14.78
C ILE A 263 1.54 1.33 -16.21
N GLU A 264 2.25 2.34 -16.69
CA GLU A 264 2.09 2.89 -18.03
C GLU A 264 2.44 1.83 -19.09
N ASN A 265 3.59 1.19 -18.92
CA ASN A 265 4.09 0.17 -19.84
C ASN A 265 3.13 -1.02 -19.92
N ALA A 266 2.60 -1.51 -18.78
CA ALA A 266 1.64 -2.60 -18.76
C ALA A 266 0.32 -2.20 -19.44
N HIS A 267 -0.19 -1.00 -19.17
CA HIS A 267 -1.41 -0.52 -19.82
C HIS A 267 -1.26 -0.47 -21.36
N ARG A 268 -0.14 0.09 -21.84
CA ARG A 268 0.17 0.19 -23.27
C ARG A 268 0.40 -1.18 -23.91
N PHE A 269 1.20 -2.04 -23.29
CA PHE A 269 1.46 -3.40 -23.76
C PHE A 269 0.18 -4.22 -23.89
N MET A 270 -0.73 -4.11 -22.91
CA MET A 270 -1.97 -4.89 -22.91
C MET A 270 -2.96 -4.50 -24.01
N LYS A 271 -2.86 -3.30 -24.60
CA LYS A 271 -3.73 -2.89 -25.72
C LYS A 271 -3.60 -3.85 -26.92
N ASN A 272 -2.40 -4.33 -27.21
CA ASN A 272 -2.14 -5.24 -28.33
C ASN A 272 -2.07 -6.72 -27.90
N ARG A 273 -2.46 -7.04 -26.66
CA ARG A 273 -2.49 -8.42 -26.13
C ARG A 273 -3.91 -8.97 -25.95
N LYS A 274 -4.93 -8.18 -26.30
CA LYS A 274 -6.34 -8.59 -26.31
C LYS A 274 -6.80 -8.75 -27.75
N PRO A 275 -6.90 -9.99 -28.28
CA PRO A 275 -7.40 -10.18 -29.63
C PRO A 275 -8.92 -9.97 -29.67
N ASP A 276 -9.38 -9.00 -30.46
CA ASP A 276 -10.81 -8.69 -30.61
C ASP A 276 -11.55 -9.71 -31.49
N ASP A 277 -10.85 -10.29 -32.48
CA ASP A 277 -11.38 -11.32 -33.38
C ASP A 277 -10.51 -12.59 -33.29
N PRO A 278 -11.05 -13.72 -32.79
CA PRO A 278 -10.33 -15.00 -32.75
C PRO A 278 -9.89 -15.51 -34.13
N LYS A 279 -10.53 -15.08 -35.22
CA LYS A 279 -10.21 -15.53 -36.59
C LYS A 279 -9.09 -14.72 -37.24
N ASN A 280 -8.92 -13.45 -36.82
CA ASN A 280 -7.88 -12.54 -37.32
C ASN A 280 -7.10 -11.89 -36.16
N ALA A 281 -6.77 -12.69 -35.14
CA ALA A 281 -6.10 -12.21 -33.94
C ALA A 281 -4.71 -11.64 -34.28
N LYS A 282 -4.60 -10.31 -34.28
CA LYS A 282 -3.32 -9.61 -34.30
C LYS A 282 -2.90 -9.34 -32.86
N MET A 283 -1.70 -9.79 -32.51
CA MET A 283 -1.15 -9.66 -31.18
C MET A 283 0.31 -9.24 -31.26
N SER A 284 0.72 -8.31 -30.42
CA SER A 284 2.14 -7.94 -30.29
C SER A 284 2.93 -9.14 -29.78
N ARG A 285 4.00 -9.50 -30.49
CA ARG A 285 4.92 -10.58 -30.09
C ARG A 285 5.96 -10.05 -29.11
N LEU A 286 6.18 -10.73 -28.00
CA LEU A 286 7.20 -10.40 -27.00
C LEU A 286 8.28 -11.49 -26.96
N VAL A 287 9.51 -11.10 -27.28
CA VAL A 287 10.73 -11.91 -27.10
C VAL A 287 11.55 -11.30 -25.97
N GLN A 288 11.66 -12.01 -24.86
CA GLN A 288 12.38 -11.58 -23.66
C GLN A 288 13.71 -12.33 -23.54
N PHE A 289 14.82 -11.60 -23.52
CA PHE A 289 16.13 -12.09 -23.15
C PHE A 289 16.44 -11.69 -21.70
N GLU A 290 16.59 -12.64 -20.80
CA GLU A 290 16.84 -12.31 -19.38
C GLU A 290 17.59 -13.42 -18.63
N SER A 291 18.17 -13.07 -17.48
CA SER A 291 18.95 -13.99 -16.65
C SER A 291 18.13 -14.68 -15.56
N HIS A 292 17.12 -14.00 -15.02
CA HIS A 292 16.17 -14.50 -14.02
C HIS A 292 14.76 -14.41 -14.59
N MET A 293 13.78 -15.07 -13.97
CA MET A 293 12.40 -15.00 -14.42
C MET A 293 11.76 -13.71 -13.88
N SER A 294 11.41 -12.80 -14.79
CA SER A 294 10.72 -11.54 -14.46
C SER A 294 9.22 -11.62 -14.76
N LEU A 295 8.45 -10.61 -14.34
CA LEU A 295 7.04 -10.52 -14.71
C LEU A 295 6.88 -10.35 -16.22
N THR A 296 7.78 -9.57 -16.83
CA THR A 296 7.85 -9.39 -18.28
C THR A 296 8.14 -10.71 -18.99
N GLY A 297 9.13 -11.48 -18.53
CA GLY A 297 9.47 -12.77 -19.10
C GLY A 297 8.40 -13.85 -18.92
N SER A 298 7.64 -13.78 -17.82
CA SER A 298 6.52 -14.70 -17.58
C SER A 298 5.33 -14.45 -18.51
N ASN A 299 5.22 -13.23 -19.05
CA ASN A 299 4.20 -12.82 -20.03
C ASN A 299 4.74 -12.78 -21.47
N ALA A 300 5.98 -13.20 -21.71
CA ALA A 300 6.60 -13.23 -23.02
C ALA A 300 6.16 -14.47 -23.82
N ASP A 301 6.09 -14.33 -25.15
CA ASP A 301 5.79 -15.46 -26.04
C ASP A 301 7.03 -16.36 -26.21
N ASN A 302 8.21 -15.74 -26.24
CA ASN A 302 9.48 -16.44 -26.24
C ASN A 302 10.39 -15.87 -25.16
N ARG A 303 10.84 -16.73 -24.24
CA ARG A 303 11.79 -16.36 -23.19
C ARG A 303 13.11 -17.09 -23.38
N ILE A 304 14.18 -16.33 -23.54
CA ILE A 304 15.52 -16.83 -23.80
C ILE A 304 16.40 -16.51 -22.60
N LEU A 305 16.93 -17.55 -21.98
CA LEU A 305 17.80 -17.42 -20.81
C LEU A 305 19.21 -17.02 -21.26
N VAL A 306 19.68 -15.86 -20.81
CA VAL A 306 21.02 -15.33 -21.13
C VAL A 306 21.73 -14.92 -19.85
N LYS A 307 23.00 -15.31 -19.69
CA LYS A 307 23.80 -14.89 -18.53
C LYS A 307 23.98 -13.37 -18.54
N PRO A 308 24.05 -12.68 -17.38
CA PRO A 308 24.28 -11.24 -17.35
C PRO A 308 25.50 -10.80 -18.17
N SER A 309 26.59 -11.57 -18.16
CA SER A 309 27.81 -11.32 -18.94
C SER A 309 27.64 -11.44 -20.46
N GLU A 310 26.58 -12.10 -20.92
CA GLU A 310 26.30 -12.39 -22.33
C GLU A 310 25.21 -11.49 -22.92
N GLN A 311 24.52 -10.68 -22.10
CA GLN A 311 23.41 -9.82 -22.55
C GLN A 311 23.83 -8.80 -23.60
N SER A 312 25.00 -8.17 -23.40
CA SER A 312 25.57 -7.24 -24.39
C SER A 312 25.84 -7.94 -25.72
N SER A 313 26.32 -9.18 -25.69
CA SER A 313 26.58 -9.96 -26.90
C SER A 313 25.30 -10.36 -27.61
N ALA A 314 24.23 -10.63 -26.86
CA ALA A 314 22.92 -10.95 -27.43
C ALA A 314 22.35 -9.73 -28.16
N ALA A 315 22.48 -8.53 -27.56
CA ALA A 315 22.09 -7.28 -28.19
C ALA A 315 22.94 -6.98 -29.44
N VAL A 316 24.26 -7.19 -29.41
CA VAL A 316 25.15 -7.02 -30.56
C VAL A 316 24.84 -8.02 -31.68
N ALA A 317 24.47 -9.26 -31.35
CA ALA A 317 24.06 -10.26 -32.34
C ALA A 317 22.81 -9.82 -33.10
N LEU A 318 21.78 -9.32 -32.39
CA LEU A 318 20.59 -8.74 -33.01
C LEU A 318 20.96 -7.53 -33.87
N TYR A 319 21.78 -6.60 -33.33
CA TYR A 319 22.26 -5.44 -34.08
C TYR A 319 22.93 -5.86 -35.39
N ASN A 320 23.87 -6.81 -35.35
CA ASN A 320 24.60 -7.25 -36.54
C ASN A 320 23.70 -7.89 -37.59
N LYS A 321 22.64 -8.60 -37.16
CA LYS A 321 21.64 -9.17 -38.06
C LYS A 321 20.86 -8.06 -38.78
N VAL A 322 20.39 -7.06 -38.03
CA VAL A 322 19.67 -5.90 -38.58
C VAL A 322 20.59 -5.06 -39.47
N ALA A 323 21.82 -4.80 -39.04
CA ALA A 323 22.82 -4.05 -39.80
C ALA A 323 23.12 -4.73 -41.15
N SER A 324 23.26 -6.06 -41.17
CA SER A 324 23.47 -6.81 -42.42
C SER A 324 22.31 -6.64 -43.40
N LEU A 325 21.07 -6.65 -42.90
CA LEU A 325 19.87 -6.45 -43.72
C LEU A 325 19.74 -5.01 -44.23
N LYS A 326 20.37 -4.05 -43.55
CA LYS A 326 20.35 -2.62 -43.90
C LYS A 326 21.63 -2.14 -44.59
N GLY A 327 22.60 -3.02 -44.84
CA GLY A 327 23.90 -2.65 -45.43
C GLY A 327 24.81 -1.83 -44.52
N ALA A 328 24.57 -1.84 -43.20
CA ALA A 328 25.41 -1.15 -42.22
C ALA A 328 26.55 -2.04 -41.70
N GLY A 329 27.58 -1.40 -41.12
CA GLY A 329 28.75 -2.09 -40.55
C GLY A 329 28.40 -2.97 -39.34
N LYS A 330 29.11 -4.09 -39.20
CA LYS A 330 28.99 -5.00 -38.05
C LYS A 330 29.92 -4.59 -36.91
N ILE A 331 29.54 -4.89 -35.68
CA ILE A 331 30.34 -4.70 -34.47
C ILE A 331 30.75 -6.06 -33.89
N LYS A 332 31.95 -6.16 -33.33
CA LYS A 332 32.46 -7.41 -32.73
C LYS A 332 31.70 -7.73 -31.42
N ALA A 333 31.22 -8.96 -31.27
CA ALA A 333 30.57 -9.46 -30.05
C ALA A 333 31.47 -10.43 -29.28
N LEU A 334 31.24 -10.59 -27.97
CA LEU A 334 31.78 -11.71 -27.20
C LEU A 334 30.98 -13.00 -27.51
N PRO A 335 31.53 -14.20 -27.21
CA PRO A 335 30.81 -15.45 -27.48
C PRO A 335 29.51 -15.56 -26.67
N LEU A 336 28.47 -16.07 -27.33
CA LEU A 336 27.16 -16.39 -26.74
C LEU A 336 27.10 -17.85 -26.29
N ASN A 337 26.23 -18.16 -25.32
CA ASN A 337 25.90 -19.55 -25.00
C ASN A 337 25.08 -20.21 -26.13
N GLU A 338 25.06 -21.54 -26.16
CA GLU A 338 24.40 -22.32 -27.22
C GLU A 338 22.88 -22.08 -27.30
N LYS A 339 22.21 -21.85 -26.16
CA LYS A 339 20.76 -21.57 -26.13
C LYS A 339 20.44 -20.22 -26.75
N ALA A 340 21.24 -19.20 -26.45
CA ALA A 340 21.12 -17.87 -27.01
C ALA A 340 21.48 -17.86 -28.51
N LYS A 341 22.53 -18.57 -28.91
CA LYS A 341 22.91 -18.74 -30.33
C LYS A 341 21.79 -19.40 -31.15
N LYS A 342 21.11 -20.40 -30.60
CA LYS A 342 20.00 -21.07 -31.30
C LYS A 342 18.74 -20.20 -31.43
N ALA A 343 18.59 -19.21 -30.56
CA ALA A 343 17.37 -18.43 -30.46
C ALA A 343 17.46 -17.03 -31.11
N ILE A 344 18.66 -16.59 -31.53
CA ILE A 344 18.95 -15.31 -32.21
C ILE A 344 19.24 -15.56 -33.68
#